data_AF-A0A938CR36-F1
#
_entry.id   AF-A0A938CR36-F1
#
_cell.length_a   1.000
_cell.length_b   1.000
_cell.length_c   1.000
_cell.angle_alpha   90.00
_cell.angle_beta   90.00
_cell.angle_gamma   90.00
#
_symmetry.space_group_name_H-M   'P 1'
#
loop_
_entity.id
_entity.type
_entity.pdbx_description
1 polymer ?
#
loop_
_entity_poly.entity_id
_entity_poly.type
_entity_poly.pdbx_seq_one_letter_code
_entity_poly.pdbx_strand_id
1 'polypeptide(L)'
;MRWSRCAPKITLRRKAVINNGYLIAGTIAAVIGIASYFNVAGLASLSPMGRLQGTFKDPNVISTFLVYLAIILVQGLMTRTTRRPFLATAALLVMMAAIFLAFSRGAWMNFLGAVALLVLLTFILTDSARIRTRIILLSIIGAAVAAALLAYLLSFENVQALFADRFTLVKDYDSGERGRFGLQVNSLRYLIELPLGVGPFYFAKHFGHDPHNVFLNAFA
;
A
#
# COMPACT_ATOMS: atom_id res chain seq x y z
N MET A 1 5.21 -17.36 -41.92
CA MET A 1 5.38 -17.00 -40.49
C MET A 1 4.62 -15.72 -40.17
N ARG A 2 3.45 -15.80 -39.52
CA ARG A 2 2.54 -14.64 -39.25
C ARG A 2 2.29 -14.39 -37.75
N TRP A 3 3.12 -14.99 -36.87
CA TRP A 3 2.91 -15.03 -35.42
C TRP A 3 3.51 -13.85 -34.64
N SER A 4 4.47 -13.12 -35.21
CA SER A 4 5.21 -12.07 -34.47
C SER A 4 4.47 -10.75 -34.28
N ARG A 5 3.39 -10.47 -35.03
CA ARG A 5 2.64 -9.19 -34.92
C ARG A 5 1.34 -9.27 -34.10
N CYS A 6 0.85 -10.47 -33.77
CA CYS A 6 -0.43 -10.66 -33.05
C CYS A 6 -0.27 -10.89 -31.54
N ALA A 7 0.82 -11.56 -31.11
CA ALA A 7 1.13 -11.80 -29.69
C ALA A 7 1.12 -10.54 -28.79
N PRO A 8 1.69 -9.37 -29.19
CA PRO A 8 1.67 -8.19 -28.33
C PRO A 8 0.25 -7.62 -28.14
N LYS A 9 -0.62 -7.69 -29.16
CA LYS A 9 -1.98 -7.13 -29.08
C LYS A 9 -2.89 -7.91 -28.13
N ILE A 10 -2.79 -9.24 -28.12
CA ILE A 10 -3.57 -10.10 -27.21
C ILE A 10 -3.13 -9.88 -25.76
N THR A 11 -1.81 -9.79 -25.53
CA THR A 11 -1.23 -9.55 -24.20
C THR A 11 -1.66 -8.20 -23.62
N LEU A 12 -1.63 -7.13 -24.44
CA LEU A 12 -2.08 -5.81 -24.03
C LEU A 12 -3.58 -5.76 -23.72
N ARG A 13 -4.42 -6.48 -24.50
CA ARG A 13 -5.86 -6.60 -24.21
C ARG A 13 -6.12 -7.32 -22.89
N ARG A 14 -5.43 -8.44 -22.64
CA ARG A 14 -5.55 -9.20 -21.38
C ARG A 14 -5.14 -8.34 -20.18
N LYS A 15 -4.01 -7.64 -20.27
CA LYS A 15 -3.57 -6.68 -19.24
C LYS A 15 -4.65 -5.63 -18.95
N ALA A 16 -5.25 -5.05 -19.98
CA ALA A 16 -6.30 -4.04 -19.80
C ALA A 16 -7.54 -4.60 -19.08
N VAL A 17 -7.98 -5.82 -19.44
CA VAL A 17 -9.11 -6.48 -18.77
C VAL A 17 -8.80 -6.77 -17.31
N ILE A 18 -7.62 -7.34 -17.02
CA ILE A 18 -7.18 -7.64 -15.65
C ILE A 18 -7.11 -6.35 -14.84
N ASN A 19 -6.41 -5.33 -15.33
CA ASN A 19 -6.29 -4.05 -14.63
C ASN A 19 -7.66 -3.43 -14.34
N ASN A 20 -8.59 -3.43 -15.30
CA ASN A 20 -9.93 -2.88 -15.08
C ASN A 20 -10.71 -3.68 -14.03
N GLY A 21 -10.64 -5.01 -14.08
CA GLY A 21 -11.28 -5.87 -13.07
C GLY A 21 -10.74 -5.60 -11.67
N TYR A 22 -9.42 -5.52 -11.52
CA TYR A 22 -8.77 -5.21 -10.26
C TYR A 22 -9.06 -3.78 -9.78
N LEU A 23 -9.11 -2.78 -10.67
CA LEU A 23 -9.47 -1.40 -10.32
C LEU A 23 -10.90 -1.32 -9.80
N ILE A 24 -11.85 -2.00 -10.45
CA ILE A 24 -13.25 -2.05 -10.00
C ILE A 24 -13.34 -2.73 -8.64
N ALA A 25 -12.76 -3.92 -8.50
CA ALA A 25 -12.76 -4.68 -7.25
C ALA A 25 -12.10 -3.89 -6.11
N GLY A 26 -10.94 -3.27 -6.36
CA GLY A 26 -10.25 -2.44 -5.39
C GLY A 26 -11.01 -1.17 -5.02
N THR A 27 -11.71 -0.54 -5.97
CA THR A 27 -12.57 0.61 -5.66
C THR A 27 -13.73 0.20 -4.77
N ILE A 28 -14.40 -0.93 -5.08
CA ILE A 28 -15.49 -1.47 -4.25
C ILE A 28 -14.96 -1.82 -2.86
N ALA A 29 -13.83 -2.51 -2.76
CA ALA A 29 -13.21 -2.88 -1.49
C ALA A 29 -12.84 -1.64 -0.65
N ALA A 30 -12.30 -0.59 -1.29
CA ALA A 30 -12.00 0.67 -0.62
C ALA A 30 -13.26 1.38 -0.11
N VAL A 31 -14.34 1.41 -0.90
CA VAL A 31 -15.64 1.97 -0.47
C VAL A 31 -16.22 1.20 0.70
N ILE A 32 -16.25 -0.14 0.63
CA ILE A 32 -16.73 -0.98 1.74
C ILE A 32 -15.83 -0.80 2.97
N GLY A 33 -14.52 -0.71 2.79
CA GLY A 33 -13.56 -0.43 3.86
C GLY A 33 -13.87 0.89 4.57
N ILE A 34 -14.03 1.97 3.81
CA ILE A 34 -14.36 3.30 4.36
C ILE A 34 -15.71 3.27 5.08
N ALA A 35 -16.73 2.68 4.46
CA ALA A 35 -18.06 2.53 5.05
C ALA A 35 -18.00 1.73 6.36
N SER A 36 -17.24 0.63 6.41
CA SER A 36 -17.05 -0.16 7.63
C SER A 36 -16.32 0.61 8.74
N TYR A 37 -15.29 1.39 8.39
CA TYR A 37 -14.53 2.17 9.36
C TYR A 37 -15.40 3.24 10.04
N PHE A 38 -16.27 3.91 9.29
CA PHE A 38 -17.20 4.92 9.82
C PHE A 38 -18.53 4.34 10.31
N ASN A 39 -18.65 3.00 10.41
CA ASN A 39 -19.88 2.30 10.78
C ASN A 39 -21.13 2.73 9.97
N VAL A 40 -20.95 3.03 8.68
CA VAL A 40 -22.06 3.33 7.79
C VAL A 40 -22.88 2.07 7.58
N ALA A 41 -24.21 2.18 7.74
CA ALA A 41 -25.15 1.06 7.60
C ALA A 41 -24.85 -0.16 8.49
N GLY A 42 -24.23 0.04 9.66
CA GLY A 42 -23.94 -1.04 10.62
C GLY A 42 -22.75 -1.93 10.22
N LEU A 43 -21.91 -1.49 9.29
CA LEU A 43 -20.79 -2.28 8.76
C LEU A 43 -19.54 -2.30 9.67
N ALA A 44 -19.58 -1.78 10.90
CA ALA A 44 -18.42 -1.77 11.81
C ALA A 44 -17.84 -3.16 12.08
N SER A 45 -18.65 -4.22 12.02
CA SER A 45 -18.19 -5.60 12.20
C SER A 45 -17.17 -6.06 11.15
N LEU A 46 -17.06 -5.36 10.01
CA LEU A 46 -16.03 -5.60 8.99
C LEU A 46 -14.70 -4.88 9.28
N SER A 47 -14.65 -4.05 10.32
CA SER A 47 -13.42 -3.39 10.79
C SER A 47 -13.19 -3.57 12.30
N PRO A 48 -13.12 -4.82 12.81
CA PRO A 48 -12.97 -5.13 14.23
C PRO A 48 -11.70 -4.55 14.88
N MET A 49 -10.67 -4.25 14.08
CA MET A 49 -9.39 -3.73 14.59
C MET A 49 -9.40 -2.21 14.83
N GLY A 50 -10.56 -1.54 14.71
CA GLY A 50 -10.67 -0.08 14.83
C GLY A 50 -9.94 0.69 13.73
N ARG A 51 -9.58 0.01 12.64
CA ARG A 51 -8.87 0.52 11.46
C ARG A 51 -9.57 0.01 10.22
N LEU A 52 -9.45 0.73 9.10
CA LEU A 52 -10.06 0.29 7.86
C LEU A 52 -9.55 -1.08 7.43
N GLN A 53 -10.47 -2.03 7.30
CA GLN A 53 -10.20 -3.42 6.97
C GLN A 53 -11.19 -3.95 5.93
N GLY A 54 -12.49 -3.70 6.12
CA GLY A 54 -13.53 -4.05 5.16
C GLY A 54 -13.59 -5.55 4.89
N THR A 55 -13.56 -5.95 3.61
CA THR A 55 -13.63 -7.36 3.20
C THR A 55 -12.31 -8.14 3.36
N PHE A 56 -11.25 -7.50 3.87
CA PHE A 56 -9.95 -8.12 4.03
C PHE A 56 -9.71 -8.61 5.46
N LYS A 57 -8.76 -9.53 5.62
CA LYS A 57 -8.39 -10.05 6.95
C LYS A 57 -7.63 -9.06 7.82
N ASP A 58 -6.96 -8.05 7.25
CA ASP A 58 -6.14 -7.10 8.02
C ASP A 58 -5.98 -5.76 7.26
N PRO A 59 -5.94 -4.60 7.98
CA PRO A 59 -5.75 -3.28 7.38
C PRO A 59 -4.49 -3.14 6.51
N ASN A 60 -3.41 -3.82 6.85
CA ASN A 60 -2.16 -3.74 6.09
C ASN A 60 -2.28 -4.46 4.74
N VAL A 61 -3.11 -5.51 4.65
CA VAL A 61 -3.31 -6.27 3.40
C VAL A 61 -4.13 -5.46 2.40
N ILE A 62 -5.26 -4.88 2.83
CA ILE A 62 -6.07 -4.04 1.94
C ILE A 62 -5.29 -2.82 1.47
N SER A 63 -4.59 -2.12 2.37
CA SER A 63 -3.86 -0.91 2.00
C SER A 63 -2.72 -1.19 1.02
N THR A 64 -1.94 -2.26 1.22
CA THR A 64 -0.86 -2.63 0.28
C THR A 64 -1.40 -3.11 -1.07
N PHE A 65 -2.51 -3.85 -1.09
CA PHE A 65 -3.22 -4.21 -2.32
C PHE A 65 -3.67 -2.97 -3.12
N LEU A 66 -4.21 -1.96 -2.44
CA LEU A 66 -4.67 -0.72 -3.07
C LEU A 66 -3.54 0.15 -3.63
N VAL A 67 -2.30 0.06 -3.10
CA VAL A 67 -1.16 0.85 -3.59
C VAL A 67 -0.97 0.64 -5.09
N TYR A 68 -0.85 -0.61 -5.56
CA TYR A 68 -0.63 -0.90 -6.98
C TYR A 68 -1.74 -0.32 -7.87
N LEU A 69 -2.98 -0.41 -7.42
CA LEU A 69 -4.15 0.09 -8.15
C LEU A 69 -4.15 1.61 -8.25
N ALA A 70 -3.81 2.29 -7.16
CA ALA A 70 -3.64 3.73 -7.13
C ALA A 70 -2.51 4.17 -8.08
N ILE A 71 -1.39 3.44 -8.14
CA ILE A 71 -0.28 3.71 -9.07
C ILE A 71 -0.71 3.59 -10.54
N ILE A 72 -1.53 2.60 -10.90
CA ILE A 72 -2.08 2.50 -12.26
C ILE A 72 -2.92 3.73 -12.60
N LEU A 73 -3.76 4.19 -11.67
CA LEU A 73 -4.60 5.37 -11.88
C LEU A 73 -3.76 6.64 -12.05
N VAL A 74 -2.75 6.83 -11.20
CA VAL A 74 -1.80 7.95 -11.29
C VAL A 74 -1.08 7.93 -12.65
N GLN A 75 -0.52 6.78 -13.06
CA GLN A 75 0.16 6.63 -14.35
C GLN A 75 -0.78 6.97 -15.51
N GLY A 76 -2.02 6.48 -15.48
CA GLY A 76 -2.99 6.69 -16.54
C GLY A 76 -3.42 8.16 -16.69
N LEU A 77 -3.60 8.85 -15.56
CA LEU A 77 -3.91 10.28 -15.52
C LEU A 77 -2.74 11.12 -16.06
N MET A 78 -1.51 10.81 -15.63
CA MET A 78 -0.28 11.50 -16.08
C MET A 78 -0.04 11.34 -17.59
N THR A 79 -0.16 10.11 -18.08
CA THR A 79 0.14 9.74 -19.48
C THR A 79 -1.03 9.91 -20.44
N ARG A 80 -2.20 10.36 -19.97
CA ARG A 80 -3.41 10.58 -20.80
C ARG A 80 -3.97 9.29 -21.43
N THR A 81 -3.64 8.14 -20.88
CA THR A 81 -4.14 6.84 -21.35
C THR A 81 -5.51 6.48 -20.77
N THR A 82 -5.90 7.16 -19.69
CA THR A 82 -7.22 7.01 -19.07
C THR A 82 -8.33 7.63 -19.93
N ARG A 83 -9.32 6.82 -20.31
CA ARG A 83 -10.50 7.27 -21.08
C ARG A 83 -11.49 8.13 -20.28
N ARG A 84 -11.57 7.91 -18.96
CA ARG A 84 -12.52 8.58 -18.05
C ARG A 84 -11.76 9.20 -16.88
N PRO A 85 -11.08 10.35 -17.08
CA PRO A 85 -10.17 10.93 -16.09
C PRO A 85 -10.87 11.33 -14.79
N PHE A 86 -12.12 11.80 -14.86
CA PHE A 86 -12.90 12.14 -13.66
C PHE A 86 -13.18 10.92 -12.78
N LEU A 87 -13.64 9.80 -13.36
CA LEU A 87 -13.86 8.57 -12.60
C LEU A 87 -12.57 7.98 -12.04
N ALA A 88 -11.47 8.05 -12.81
CA ALA A 88 -10.16 7.61 -12.34
C ALA A 88 -9.65 8.46 -11.16
N THR A 89 -9.91 9.77 -11.20
CA THR A 89 -9.56 10.68 -10.10
C THR A 89 -10.41 10.37 -8.87
N ALA A 90 -11.71 10.18 -9.02
CA ALA A 90 -12.59 9.80 -7.92
C ALA A 90 -12.18 8.46 -7.27
N ALA A 91 -11.91 7.44 -8.09
CA ALA A 91 -11.41 6.15 -7.61
C ALA A 91 -10.06 6.29 -6.88
N LEU A 92 -9.15 7.12 -7.41
CA LEU A 92 -7.87 7.38 -6.78
C LEU A 92 -8.03 8.04 -5.41
N LEU A 93 -8.91 9.03 -5.27
CA LEU A 93 -9.18 9.68 -3.98
C LEU A 93 -9.75 8.70 -2.95
N VAL A 94 -10.68 7.84 -3.37
CA VAL A 94 -11.23 6.77 -2.52
C VAL A 94 -10.12 5.81 -2.09
N MET A 95 -9.25 5.39 -3.00
CA MET A 95 -8.11 4.52 -2.67
C MET A 95 -7.12 5.19 -1.74
N MET A 96 -6.80 6.47 -1.95
CA MET A 96 -5.91 7.24 -1.06
C MET A 96 -6.48 7.38 0.34
N ALA A 97 -7.77 7.69 0.47
CA ALA A 97 -8.45 7.73 1.75
C ALA A 97 -8.42 6.35 2.43
N ALA A 98 -8.68 5.27 1.69
CA ALA A 98 -8.65 3.93 2.23
C ALA A 98 -7.24 3.50 2.70
N ILE A 99 -6.20 3.80 1.90
CA ILE A 99 -4.80 3.56 2.26
C ILE A 99 -4.44 4.33 3.55
N PHE A 100 -4.92 5.57 3.69
CA PHE A 100 -4.69 6.38 4.88
C PHE A 100 -5.39 5.80 6.11
N LEU A 101 -6.71 5.59 6.03
CA LEU A 101 -7.55 5.09 7.14
C LEU A 101 -7.22 3.65 7.57
N ALA A 102 -6.45 2.91 6.76
CA ALA A 102 -5.89 1.65 7.18
C ALA A 102 -4.77 1.80 8.22
N PHE A 103 -4.21 3.00 8.44
CA PHE A 103 -3.14 3.28 9.42
C PHE A 103 -1.94 2.32 9.35
N SER A 104 -1.53 2.00 8.12
CA SER A 104 -0.36 1.17 7.82
C SER A 104 0.80 2.05 7.36
N ARG A 105 1.76 2.29 8.27
CA ARG A 105 3.00 3.05 7.99
C ARG A 105 3.72 2.51 6.76
N GLY A 106 3.81 1.18 6.65
CA GLY A 106 4.41 0.51 5.50
C GLY A 106 3.67 0.79 4.20
N ALA A 107 2.33 0.79 4.21
CA ALA A 107 1.56 1.11 3.01
C ALA A 107 1.68 2.60 2.61
N TRP A 108 1.74 3.53 3.57
CA TRP A 108 1.96 4.95 3.29
C TRP A 108 3.31 5.19 2.64
N MET A 109 4.38 4.62 3.22
CA MET A 109 5.73 4.73 2.66
C MET A 109 5.84 4.04 1.29
N ASN A 110 5.19 2.88 1.12
CA ASN A 110 5.12 2.20 -0.17
C ASN A 110 4.40 3.06 -1.23
N PHE A 111 3.25 3.64 -0.90
CA PHE A 111 2.50 4.50 -1.81
C PHE A 111 3.31 5.74 -2.21
N LEU A 112 3.87 6.46 -1.24
CA LEU A 112 4.68 7.65 -1.51
C LEU A 112 5.93 7.32 -2.33
N GLY A 113 6.66 6.26 -1.95
CA GLY A 113 7.83 5.79 -2.68
C GLY A 113 7.52 5.35 -4.10
N ALA A 114 6.41 4.61 -4.30
CA ALA A 114 5.99 4.15 -5.61
C ALA A 114 5.52 5.31 -6.51
N VAL A 115 4.79 6.30 -5.97
CA VAL A 115 4.42 7.51 -6.71
C VAL A 115 5.66 8.32 -7.09
N ALA A 116 6.59 8.53 -6.15
CA ALA A 116 7.82 9.26 -6.40
C ALA A 116 8.68 8.57 -7.48
N LEU A 117 8.84 7.25 -7.39
CA LEU A 117 9.55 6.47 -8.38
C LEU A 117 8.87 6.50 -9.74
N LEU A 118 7.54 6.36 -9.79
CA LEU A 118 6.76 6.47 -11.03
C LEU A 118 6.96 7.85 -11.68
N VAL A 119 6.84 8.93 -10.91
CA VAL A 119 7.03 10.30 -11.39
C VAL A 119 8.44 10.49 -11.93
N LEU A 120 9.46 10.08 -11.16
CA LEU A 120 10.87 10.20 -11.54
C LEU A 120 11.16 9.45 -12.85
N LEU A 121 10.80 8.17 -12.91
CA LEU A 121 11.06 7.34 -14.10
C LEU A 121 10.29 7.87 -15.31
N THR A 122 9.03 8.27 -15.15
CA THR A 122 8.24 8.81 -16.27
C THR A 122 8.82 10.15 -16.74
N PHE A 123 9.35 10.97 -15.83
CA PHE A 123 9.96 12.26 -16.16
C PHE A 123 11.27 12.10 -16.93
N ILE A 124 12.15 11.18 -16.48
CA ILE A 124 13.45 10.93 -17.10
C ILE A 124 13.29 10.26 -18.47
N LEU A 125 12.37 9.28 -18.57
CA LEU A 125 12.21 8.45 -19.77
C LEU A 125 11.32 9.08 -20.85
N THR A 126 10.68 10.22 -20.60
CA THR A 126 9.83 10.86 -21.61
C THR A 126 10.62 11.84 -22.48
N ASP A 127 10.54 11.64 -23.80
CA ASP A 127 11.14 12.54 -24.79
C ASP A 127 10.28 13.79 -25.07
N SER A 128 9.06 13.84 -24.53
CA SER A 128 8.11 14.92 -24.82
C SER A 128 8.09 15.99 -23.72
N ALA A 129 8.50 17.21 -24.07
CA ALA A 129 8.42 18.38 -23.18
C ALA A 129 6.99 18.62 -22.66
N ARG A 130 5.96 18.39 -23.49
CA ARG A 130 4.54 18.53 -23.09
C ARG A 130 4.16 17.54 -21.99
N ILE A 131 4.63 16.28 -22.09
CA ILE A 131 4.41 15.27 -21.05
C ILE A 131 5.16 15.67 -19.78
N ARG A 132 6.40 16.16 -19.91
CA ARG A 132 7.21 16.62 -18.78
C ARG A 132 6.53 17.76 -17.99
N THR A 133 6.09 18.83 -18.65
CA THR A 133 5.36 19.92 -18.00
C THR A 133 4.09 19.41 -17.32
N ARG A 134 3.38 18.50 -17.96
CA ARG A 134 2.16 17.92 -17.39
C ARG A 134 2.43 17.09 -16.13
N ILE A 135 3.52 16.31 -16.13
CA ILE A 135 3.96 15.55 -14.95
C ILE A 135 4.17 16.53 -13.79
N ILE A 136 4.93 17.62 -14.00
CA ILE A 136 5.18 18.63 -12.97
C ILE A 136 3.86 19.20 -12.43
N LEU A 137 2.98 19.68 -13.32
CA LEU A 137 1.70 20.27 -12.92
C LEU A 137 0.82 19.28 -12.15
N LEU A 138 0.69 18.05 -12.64
CA LEU A 138 -0.13 17.03 -11.98
C LEU A 138 0.49 16.54 -10.65
N SER A 139 1.81 16.56 -10.52
CA SER A 139 2.48 16.27 -9.24
C SER A 139 2.19 17.35 -8.21
N ILE A 140 2.24 18.63 -8.59
CA ILE A 140 1.92 19.75 -7.69
C ILE A 140 0.44 19.70 -7.29
N ILE A 141 -0.47 19.57 -8.26
CA ILE A 141 -1.91 19.46 -7.99
C ILE A 141 -2.20 18.23 -7.14
N GLY A 142 -1.61 17.09 -7.48
CA GLY A 142 -1.76 15.83 -6.75
C GLY A 142 -1.29 15.96 -5.30
N ALA A 143 -0.16 16.61 -5.05
CA ALA A 143 0.34 16.87 -3.70
C ALA A 143 -0.61 17.80 -2.91
N ALA A 144 -1.11 18.87 -3.53
CA ALA A 144 -2.07 19.78 -2.91
C ALA A 144 -3.39 19.06 -2.56
N VAL A 145 -3.91 18.25 -3.47
CA VAL A 145 -5.13 17.45 -3.25
C VAL A 145 -4.91 16.38 -2.18
N ALA A 146 -3.74 15.72 -2.16
CA ALA A 146 -3.39 14.77 -1.12
C ALA A 146 -3.34 15.45 0.26
N ALA A 147 -2.71 16.62 0.36
CA ALA A 147 -2.65 17.40 1.59
C ALA A 147 -4.04 17.84 2.06
N ALA A 148 -4.90 18.31 1.15
CA ALA A 148 -6.28 18.68 1.46
C ALA A 148 -7.10 17.47 1.94
N LEU A 149 -6.94 16.31 1.29
CA LEU A 149 -7.60 15.07 1.71
C LEU A 149 -7.14 14.63 3.10
N LEU A 150 -5.83 14.69 3.38
CA LEU A 150 -5.29 14.37 4.71
C LEU A 150 -5.81 15.34 5.77
N ALA A 151 -5.81 16.64 5.50
CA ALA A 151 -6.37 17.64 6.41
C ALA A 151 -7.85 17.39 6.69
N TYR A 152 -8.63 17.04 5.66
CA TYR A 152 -10.03 16.66 5.81
C TYR A 152 -10.20 15.40 6.66
N LEU A 153 -9.40 14.34 6.44
CA LEU A 153 -9.51 13.12 7.23
C LEU A 153 -9.07 13.34 8.69
N LEU A 154 -8.08 14.19 8.93
CA LEU A 154 -7.61 14.52 10.27
C LEU A 154 -8.55 15.48 11.04
N SER A 155 -9.58 16.03 10.39
CA SER A 155 -10.60 16.84 11.10
C SER A 155 -11.54 15.98 11.96
N PHE A 156 -11.57 14.67 11.74
CA PHE A 156 -12.35 13.73 12.55
C PHE A 156 -11.54 13.30 13.78
N GLU A 157 -12.10 13.51 14.98
CA GLU A 157 -11.41 13.22 16.26
C GLU A 157 -10.90 11.78 16.37
N ASN A 158 -11.70 10.80 15.94
CA ASN A 158 -11.31 9.39 15.97
C ASN A 158 -10.11 9.09 15.04
N VAL A 159 -10.06 9.74 13.87
CA VAL A 159 -8.96 9.59 12.91
C VAL A 159 -7.71 10.26 13.47
N GLN A 160 -7.85 11.45 14.06
CA GLN A 160 -6.74 12.18 14.67
C GLN A 160 -6.12 11.41 15.85
N ALA A 161 -6.95 10.85 16.73
CA ALA A 161 -6.49 10.05 17.87
C ALA A 161 -5.70 8.81 17.43
N LEU A 162 -6.21 8.08 16.43
CA LEU A 162 -5.50 6.94 15.84
C LEU A 162 -4.22 7.38 15.11
N PHE A 163 -4.24 8.52 14.43
CA PHE A 163 -3.04 9.05 13.80
C PHE A 163 -1.95 9.33 14.82
N ALA A 164 -2.28 10.00 15.93
CA ALA A 164 -1.34 10.30 17.01
C ALA A 164 -0.76 9.03 17.65
N ASP A 165 -1.59 8.02 17.92
CA ASP A 165 -1.16 6.72 18.45
C ASP A 165 -0.22 5.94 17.49
N ARG A 166 -0.36 6.15 16.18
CA ARG A 166 0.40 5.42 15.15
C ARG A 166 1.63 6.17 14.68
N PHE A 167 1.69 7.49 14.88
CA PHE A 167 2.82 8.35 14.55
C PHE A 167 3.94 8.28 15.58
N THR A 168 3.68 7.78 16.81
CA THR A 168 4.73 7.52 17.80
C THR A 168 5.67 6.42 17.29
N LEU A 169 6.94 6.79 17.10
CA LEU A 169 7.98 5.98 16.44
C LEU A 169 8.42 4.75 17.24
N VAL A 170 8.23 4.75 18.55
CA VAL A 170 8.58 3.64 19.45
C VAL A 170 7.36 3.27 20.26
N LYS A 171 6.82 2.08 20.02
CA LYS A 171 5.89 1.43 20.95
C LYS A 171 6.69 0.41 21.76
N ASP A 172 6.38 0.27 23.05
CA ASP A 172 7.14 -0.62 23.96
C ASP A 172 7.24 -2.08 23.47
N TYR A 173 6.32 -2.53 22.62
CA TYR A 173 6.31 -3.86 21.98
C TYR A 173 7.35 -4.03 20.84
N ASP A 174 7.71 -2.95 20.15
CA ASP A 174 8.76 -2.96 19.11
C ASP A 174 10.17 -2.85 19.73
N SER A 175 10.29 -2.34 20.96
CA SER A 175 11.55 -2.10 21.68
C SER A 175 11.85 -3.16 22.76
N GLY A 176 13.13 -3.30 23.14
CA GLY A 176 13.59 -4.23 24.18
C GLY A 176 14.17 -5.54 23.65
N GLU A 177 14.86 -6.30 24.52
CA GLU A 177 15.59 -7.54 24.17
C GLU A 177 14.68 -8.64 23.58
N ARG A 178 13.41 -8.69 24.00
CA ARG A 178 12.38 -9.62 23.49
C ARG A 178 11.37 -8.95 22.55
N GLY A 179 11.55 -7.66 22.24
CA GLY A 179 10.75 -6.95 21.26
C GLY A 179 11.12 -7.39 19.83
N ARG A 180 10.31 -7.01 18.84
CA ARG A 180 10.48 -7.46 17.44
C ARG A 180 11.89 -7.19 16.87
N PHE A 181 12.48 -6.03 17.16
CA PHE A 181 13.84 -5.72 16.72
C PHE A 181 14.91 -6.47 17.51
N GLY A 182 14.69 -6.69 18.82
CA GLY A 182 15.57 -7.51 19.65
C GLY A 182 15.62 -8.95 19.15
N LEU A 183 14.47 -9.53 18.81
CA LEU A 183 14.38 -10.86 18.21
C LEU A 183 15.10 -10.94 16.87
N GLN A 184 14.99 -9.93 15.99
CA GLN A 184 15.73 -9.90 14.72
C GLN A 184 17.25 -9.83 14.93
N VAL A 185 17.72 -9.02 15.88
CA VAL A 185 19.15 -8.91 16.22
C VAL A 185 19.66 -10.21 16.83
N ASN A 186 18.89 -10.82 17.72
CA ASN A 186 19.23 -12.12 18.32
C ASN A 186 19.27 -13.20 17.24
N SER A 187 18.27 -13.26 16.36
CA SER A 187 18.28 -14.18 15.21
C SER A 187 19.50 -14.02 14.32
N LEU A 188 19.95 -12.78 14.09
CA LEU A 188 21.15 -12.52 13.29
C LEU A 188 22.43 -13.06 13.96
N ARG A 189 22.53 -12.99 15.30
CA ARG A 189 23.65 -13.58 16.06
C ARG A 189 23.66 -15.11 15.93
N TYR A 190 22.52 -15.76 16.15
CA TYR A 190 22.39 -17.21 16.00
C TYR A 190 22.71 -17.68 14.58
N LEU A 191 22.36 -16.90 13.55
CA LEU A 191 22.70 -17.18 12.16
C LEU A 191 24.21 -17.21 11.87
N ILE A 192 24.98 -16.35 12.54
CA ILE A 192 26.44 -16.31 12.42
C ILE A 192 27.06 -17.52 13.13
N GLU A 193 26.53 -17.89 14.29
CA GLU A 193 27.01 -19.02 15.09
C GLU A 193 26.62 -20.38 14.51
N LEU A 194 25.44 -20.47 13.88
CA LEU A 194 24.86 -21.69 13.35
C LEU A 194 24.43 -21.47 11.88
N PRO A 195 25.38 -21.43 10.94
CA PRO A 195 25.10 -21.09 9.53
C PRO A 195 24.27 -22.14 8.79
N LEU A 196 24.20 -23.38 9.30
CA LEU A 196 23.32 -24.44 8.80
C LEU A 196 21.91 -24.39 9.43
N GLY A 197 21.69 -23.47 10.35
CA GLY A 197 20.44 -23.23 11.07
C GLY A 197 20.19 -24.17 12.26
N VAL A 198 19.12 -23.88 12.99
CA VAL A 198 18.69 -24.59 14.22
C VAL A 198 17.49 -25.53 14.00
N GLY A 199 17.02 -25.62 12.75
CA GLY A 199 15.84 -26.40 12.37
C GLY A 199 14.52 -25.64 12.62
N PRO A 200 13.42 -26.06 11.98
CA PRO A 200 12.18 -25.28 11.98
C PRO A 200 11.56 -25.15 13.38
N PHE A 201 11.01 -23.96 13.67
CA PHE A 201 10.30 -23.60 14.91
C PHE A 201 11.17 -23.49 16.17
N TYR A 202 12.50 -23.45 16.05
CA TYR A 202 13.36 -23.29 17.22
C TYR A 202 13.13 -21.92 17.88
N PHE A 203 13.00 -20.86 17.09
CA PHE A 203 12.75 -19.51 17.62
C PHE A 203 11.38 -19.35 18.30
N ALA A 204 10.30 -19.86 17.71
CA ALA A 204 9.00 -19.90 18.38
C ALA A 204 9.05 -20.60 19.74
N LYS A 205 9.82 -21.70 19.87
CA LYS A 205 9.96 -22.45 21.14
C LYS A 205 10.87 -21.75 22.16
N HIS A 206 11.94 -21.10 21.72
CA HIS A 206 12.96 -20.54 22.60
C HIS A 206 12.69 -19.08 23.00
N PHE A 207 12.09 -18.31 22.09
CA PHE A 207 11.80 -16.90 22.27
C PHE A 207 10.29 -16.58 22.34
N GLY A 208 9.42 -17.58 22.19
CA GLY A 208 7.96 -17.46 22.26
C GLY A 208 7.30 -16.91 20.99
N HIS A 209 8.07 -16.30 20.07
CA HIS A 209 7.60 -15.73 18.82
C HIS A 209 8.64 -15.88 17.71
N ASP A 210 8.18 -16.05 16.47
CA ASP A 210 9.06 -16.06 15.30
C ASP A 210 9.57 -14.64 14.97
N PRO A 211 10.79 -14.49 14.43
CA PRO A 211 11.36 -13.20 14.00
C PRO A 211 10.59 -12.49 12.87
N HIS A 212 9.48 -13.08 12.38
CA HIS A 212 8.61 -12.56 11.33
C HIS A 212 9.38 -12.09 10.07
N ASN A 213 10.45 -12.81 9.75
CA ASN A 213 11.28 -12.60 8.57
C ASN A 213 11.58 -13.97 7.96
N VAL A 214 11.24 -14.14 6.68
CA VAL A 214 11.38 -15.42 5.97
C VAL A 214 12.82 -15.91 5.92
N PHE A 215 13.78 -14.99 5.74
CA PHE A 215 15.19 -15.34 5.72
C PHE A 215 15.68 -15.72 7.10
N LEU A 216 15.28 -15.00 8.16
CA LEU A 216 15.63 -15.39 9.52
C LEU A 216 15.01 -16.75 9.86
N ASN A 217 13.72 -16.96 9.59
CA ASN A 217 13.00 -18.23 9.79
C ASN A 217 13.54 -19.40 8.96
N ALA A 218 14.25 -19.16 7.85
CA ALA A 218 14.81 -20.25 7.05
C ALA A 218 16.01 -20.92 7.74
N PHE A 219 16.66 -20.22 8.67
CA PHE A 219 17.82 -20.70 9.42
C PHE A 219 17.56 -20.77 10.95
N ALA A 220 16.30 -20.52 11.36
CA ALA A 220 15.83 -20.36 12.73
C ALA A 220 14.65 -21.29 13.05
#